data_AF-A0A7S1A5B7-F1
#
_entry.id   AF-A0A7S1A5B7-F1
#
_cell.length_a   1.000
_cell.length_b   1.000
_cell.length_c   1.000
_cell.angle_alpha   90.00
_cell.angle_beta   90.00
_cell.angle_gamma   90.00
#
_symmetry.space_group_name_H-M   'P 1'
#
loop_
_entity.id
_entity.type
_entity.pdbx_description
1 polymer ?
#
loop_
_entity_poly.entity_id
_entity_poly.type
_entity_poly.pdbx_seq_one_letter_code
_entity_poly.pdbx_strand_id
1 'polypeptide(L)'
;QSHDVSMEPDAEVWLVGATEKRTKEEKVSRQLKEVLVRRNPPLVEVYDVVERGRHFYRSLVFSSDTMWSLHCPVEGETLMYNSQGAFWHMAAGTVESFVDPAPSVLIFRQINERFGRQMYVPAELLFGLLPDILLERYRFWRSETGEKEQLIGDERARSDTPTRLYVMLERVRGAGAVASIERRYLQVPLVAPMCNQPASLWEEDEERLPDELVDMRQTHCQLALSLARLENLSHILVWTKSGGAGGVQKVELPRLRLSFSRKGKRLYCDQHDGKWMMQQ
;
A
#
# COMPACT_ATOMS: atom_id res chain seq x y z
N GLN A 1 17.25 -36.35 -3.01
CA GLN A 1 18.29 -35.38 -2.61
C GLN A 1 17.58 -34.26 -1.88
N SER A 2 17.69 -34.27 -0.56
CA SER A 2 17.14 -33.26 0.34
C SER A 2 17.89 -31.95 0.10
N HIS A 3 17.20 -30.96 -0.45
CA HIS A 3 17.70 -29.58 -0.38
C HIS A 3 17.67 -29.17 1.08
N ASP A 4 18.87 -28.95 1.59
CA ASP A 4 19.17 -28.40 2.90
C ASP A 4 18.49 -27.02 3.00
N VAL A 5 17.34 -26.94 3.67
CA VAL A 5 16.69 -25.68 4.04
C VAL A 5 17.37 -25.18 5.31
N SER A 6 18.65 -24.86 5.18
CA SER A 6 19.40 -24.16 6.20
C SER A 6 20.07 -22.97 5.52
N MET A 7 19.56 -21.76 5.82
CA MET A 7 20.21 -20.43 5.72
C MET A 7 19.34 -19.24 5.29
N GLU A 8 18.01 -19.21 5.51
CA GLU A 8 17.29 -17.92 5.65
C GLU A 8 16.19 -18.02 6.72
N PRO A 9 16.48 -17.70 8.00
CA PRO A 9 15.52 -17.85 9.11
C PRO A 9 14.30 -16.91 9.05
N ASP A 10 14.29 -15.91 8.14
CA ASP A 10 13.23 -14.91 7.96
C ASP A 10 12.53 -15.00 6.58
N ALA A 11 12.63 -16.15 5.89
CA ALA A 11 12.17 -16.31 4.50
C ALA A 11 10.68 -15.95 4.29
N GLU A 12 10.46 -14.97 3.42
CA GLU A 12 9.18 -14.69 2.76
C GLU A 12 9.04 -15.62 1.55
N VAL A 13 7.93 -16.36 1.47
CA VAL A 13 7.68 -17.33 0.39
C VAL A 13 6.44 -16.90 -0.39
N TRP A 14 6.60 -16.78 -1.70
CA TRP A 14 5.51 -16.54 -2.63
C TRP A 14 5.14 -17.83 -3.36
N LEU A 15 3.88 -18.23 -3.22
CA LEU A 15 3.29 -19.36 -3.95
C LEU A 15 2.29 -18.81 -4.96
N VAL A 16 2.23 -19.44 -6.13
CA VAL A 16 1.27 -19.10 -7.18
C VAL A 16 0.49 -20.35 -7.54
N GLY A 17 -0.83 -20.24 -7.59
CA GLY A 17 -1.73 -21.34 -7.92
C GLY A 17 -2.98 -20.84 -8.62
N ALA A 18 -3.71 -21.76 -9.25
CA ALA A 18 -5.01 -21.44 -9.85
C ALA A 18 -6.10 -22.23 -9.12
N THR A 19 -7.18 -21.54 -8.74
CA THR A 19 -8.39 -22.16 -8.22
C THR A 19 -9.36 -22.39 -9.37
N GLU A 20 -10.05 -23.53 -9.36
CA GLU A 20 -11.08 -23.86 -10.34
C GLU A 20 -12.45 -23.94 -9.66
N LYS A 21 -13.46 -23.31 -10.26
CA LYS A 21 -14.85 -23.44 -9.86
C LYS A 21 -15.65 -24.02 -11.01
N ARG A 22 -16.36 -25.12 -10.74
CA ARG A 22 -17.33 -25.70 -11.66
C ARG A 22 -18.72 -25.22 -11.28
N THR A 23 -19.41 -24.60 -12.23
CA THR A 23 -20.81 -24.22 -12.07
C THR A 23 -21.73 -25.38 -12.44
N LYS A 24 -23.00 -25.29 -12.06
CA LYS A 24 -24.03 -26.30 -12.42
C LYS A 24 -24.21 -26.45 -13.94
N GLU A 25 -23.81 -25.44 -14.71
CA GLU A 25 -23.87 -25.40 -16.18
C GLU A 25 -22.58 -25.93 -16.85
N GLU A 26 -21.76 -26.70 -16.13
CA GLU A 26 -20.45 -27.22 -16.58
C GLU A 26 -19.41 -26.18 -17.02
N LYS A 27 -19.71 -24.88 -16.88
CA LYS A 27 -18.72 -23.82 -17.09
C LYS A 27 -17.65 -23.88 -16.00
N VAL A 28 -16.40 -24.04 -16.44
CA VAL A 28 -15.20 -24.02 -15.58
C VAL A 28 -14.62 -22.61 -15.57
N SER A 29 -14.68 -21.95 -14.42
CA SER A 29 -13.98 -20.68 -14.18
C SER A 29 -12.65 -20.97 -13.48
N ARG A 30 -11.57 -20.37 -13.97
CA ARG A 30 -10.24 -20.43 -13.36
C ARG A 30 -9.85 -19.05 -12.87
N GLN A 31 -9.29 -18.96 -11.68
CA GLN A 31 -8.74 -17.72 -11.15
C GLN A 31 -7.34 -17.95 -10.60
N LEU A 32 -6.41 -17.08 -10.97
CA LEU A 32 -5.04 -17.13 -10.47
C LEU A 32 -5.00 -16.46 -9.09
N LYS A 33 -4.36 -17.13 -8.14
CA LYS A 33 -4.15 -16.68 -6.76
C LYS A 33 -2.65 -16.62 -6.49
N GLU A 34 -2.21 -15.59 -5.78
CA GLU A 34 -0.88 -15.52 -5.18
C GLU A 34 -1.03 -15.66 -3.66
N VAL A 35 -0.18 -16.46 -3.04
CA VAL A 35 -0.16 -16.67 -1.58
C VAL A 35 1.20 -16.25 -1.06
N LEU A 36 1.19 -15.23 -0.23
CA LEU A 36 2.34 -14.75 0.51
C LEU A 36 2.36 -15.41 1.88
N VAL A 37 3.44 -16.11 2.21
CA VAL A 37 3.68 -16.69 3.53
C VAL A 37 4.94 -16.07 4.11
N ARG A 38 4.82 -15.41 5.26
CA ARG A 38 5.92 -14.82 6.00
C ARG A 38 5.97 -15.42 7.40
N ARG A 39 7.17 -15.78 7.87
CA ARG A 39 7.37 -16.40 9.19
C ARG A 39 7.43 -15.39 10.33
N ASN A 40 8.03 -14.22 10.10
CA ASN A 40 8.30 -13.26 11.16
C ASN A 40 7.96 -11.83 10.69
N PRO A 41 7.04 -11.11 11.35
CA PRO A 41 5.96 -11.70 12.13
C PRO A 41 5.11 -12.65 11.26
N PRO A 42 4.51 -13.70 11.85
CA PRO A 42 3.73 -14.68 11.11
C PRO A 42 2.57 -14.02 10.36
N LEU A 43 2.53 -14.19 9.04
CA LEU A 43 1.48 -13.63 8.20
C LEU A 43 1.28 -14.51 6.96
N VAL A 44 0.01 -14.78 6.65
CA VAL A 44 -0.41 -15.34 5.37
C VAL A 44 -1.35 -14.35 4.70
N GLU A 45 -1.04 -13.96 3.49
CA GLU A 45 -1.90 -13.12 2.65
C GLU A 45 -2.21 -13.85 1.35
N VAL A 46 -3.46 -13.77 0.89
CA VAL A 46 -3.89 -14.33 -0.39
C VAL A 46 -4.39 -13.19 -1.26
N TYR A 47 -3.89 -13.16 -2.48
CA TYR A 47 -4.20 -12.16 -3.49
C TYR A 47 -4.89 -12.82 -4.68
N ASP A 48 -5.91 -12.15 -5.21
CA ASP A 48 -6.48 -12.47 -6.51
C ASP A 48 -5.73 -11.71 -7.60
N VAL A 49 -5.36 -12.43 -8.66
CA VAL A 49 -4.87 -11.80 -9.89
C VAL A 49 -6.07 -11.62 -10.82
N VAL A 50 -6.61 -10.40 -10.82
CA VAL A 50 -7.83 -10.04 -11.57
C VAL A 50 -7.49 -9.26 -12.82
N GLU A 51 -8.17 -9.57 -13.92
CA GLU A 51 -8.12 -8.76 -15.13
C GLU A 51 -9.15 -7.64 -15.02
N ARG A 52 -8.73 -6.40 -15.28
CA ARG A 52 -9.63 -5.28 -15.50
C ARG A 52 -9.04 -4.34 -16.55
N GLY A 53 -9.76 -4.11 -17.63
CA GLY A 53 -9.32 -3.15 -18.64
C GLY A 53 -8.06 -3.59 -19.39
N ARG A 54 -7.89 -4.90 -19.62
CA ARG A 54 -6.72 -5.55 -20.24
C ARG A 54 -5.42 -5.46 -19.44
N HIS A 55 -5.54 -5.14 -18.15
CA HIS A 55 -4.44 -5.16 -17.20
C HIS A 55 -4.73 -6.16 -16.09
N PHE A 56 -3.68 -6.83 -15.62
CA PHE A 56 -3.76 -7.70 -14.45
C PHE A 56 -3.37 -6.93 -13.21
N TYR A 57 -4.20 -7.04 -12.17
CA TYR A 57 -3.99 -6.44 -10.87
C TYR A 57 -3.99 -7.52 -9.81
N ARG A 58 -3.18 -7.30 -8.78
CA ARG A 58 -3.16 -8.09 -7.56
C ARG A 58 -3.99 -7.34 -6.51
N SER A 59 -5.00 -7.99 -5.98
CA SER A 59 -5.81 -7.45 -4.89
C SER A 59 -5.83 -8.44 -3.75
N LEU A 60 -5.52 -7.98 -2.54
CA LEU A 60 -5.67 -8.82 -1.35
C LEU A 60 -7.14 -9.23 -1.21
N VAL A 61 -7.37 -10.51 -0.92
CA VAL A 61 -8.70 -11.07 -0.62
C VAL A 61 -8.76 -11.79 0.71
N PHE A 62 -7.61 -12.08 1.33
CA PHE A 62 -7.54 -12.68 2.65
C PHE A 62 -6.23 -12.34 3.34
N SER A 63 -6.29 -12.10 4.66
CA SER A 63 -5.14 -12.01 5.55
C SER A 63 -5.38 -12.83 6.81
N SER A 64 -4.37 -13.57 7.27
CA SER A 64 -4.39 -14.27 8.55
C SER A 64 -4.22 -13.35 9.75
N ASP A 65 -3.66 -12.15 9.55
CA ASP A 65 -3.53 -11.13 10.57
C ASP A 65 -3.59 -9.74 9.95
N THR A 66 -4.75 -9.11 10.13
CA THR A 66 -5.03 -7.76 9.61
C THR A 66 -4.10 -6.70 10.20
N MET A 67 -3.53 -6.89 11.39
CA MET A 67 -2.63 -5.89 12.00
C MET A 67 -1.32 -5.73 11.21
N TRP A 68 -0.87 -6.81 10.58
CA TRP A 68 0.35 -6.83 9.79
C TRP A 68 0.12 -6.67 8.28
N SER A 69 -1.13 -6.50 7.87
CA SER A 69 -1.51 -6.30 6.47
C SER A 69 -1.51 -4.82 6.09
N LEU A 70 -1.30 -4.53 4.80
CA LEU A 70 -1.54 -3.20 4.23
C LEU A 70 -3.02 -2.97 3.89
N HIS A 71 -3.90 -3.86 4.33
CA HIS A 71 -5.34 -3.72 4.20
C HIS A 71 -6.06 -3.98 5.53
N CYS A 72 -7.04 -3.15 5.83
CA CYS A 72 -7.99 -3.29 6.91
C CYS A 72 -9.33 -3.78 6.32
N PRO A 73 -9.99 -4.77 6.94
CA PRO A 73 -11.22 -5.32 6.40
C PRO A 73 -12.32 -4.27 6.25
N VAL A 74 -13.02 -4.32 5.12
CA VAL A 74 -14.14 -3.44 4.80
C VAL A 74 -15.49 -4.10 5.08
N GLU A 75 -16.57 -3.31 5.03
CA GLU A 75 -17.93 -3.82 5.25
C GLU A 75 -18.26 -4.96 4.27
N GLY A 76 -18.74 -6.08 4.82
CA GLY A 76 -19.06 -7.29 4.06
C GLY A 76 -17.96 -8.35 4.06
N GLU A 77 -16.75 -8.05 4.53
CA GLU A 77 -15.70 -9.05 4.69
C GLU A 77 -15.89 -9.91 5.95
N THR A 78 -15.57 -11.19 5.83
CA THR A 78 -15.70 -12.15 6.93
C THR A 78 -14.54 -11.96 7.90
N LEU A 79 -14.84 -11.52 9.13
CA LEU A 79 -13.88 -11.53 10.23
C LEU A 79 -13.80 -12.93 10.85
N MET A 80 -12.58 -13.43 11.00
CA MET A 80 -12.29 -14.73 11.58
C MET A 80 -11.48 -14.53 12.86
N TYR A 81 -12.08 -14.90 13.99
CA TYR A 81 -11.38 -14.91 15.27
C TYR A 81 -10.70 -16.26 15.47
N ASN A 82 -9.42 -16.23 15.82
CA ASN A 82 -8.72 -17.46 16.19
C ASN A 82 -9.27 -17.99 17.54
N SER A 83 -9.38 -19.32 17.65
CA SER A 83 -9.89 -20.03 18.83
C SER A 83 -9.01 -19.81 20.08
N GLN A 84 -9.56 -20.17 21.25
CA GLN A 84 -8.97 -19.94 22.58
C GLN A 84 -7.47 -20.28 22.64
N GLY A 85 -6.63 -19.26 22.87
CA GLY A 85 -5.20 -19.40 23.12
C GLY A 85 -4.27 -18.59 22.21
N ALA A 86 -4.78 -18.07 21.10
CA ALA A 86 -4.02 -17.16 20.26
C ALA A 86 -4.05 -15.74 20.83
N PHE A 87 -2.88 -15.13 21.00
CA PHE A 87 -2.76 -13.68 21.18
C PHE A 87 -3.44 -12.99 19.99
N TRP A 88 -4.06 -11.83 20.21
CA TRP A 88 -4.94 -11.11 19.29
C TRP A 88 -4.48 -11.08 17.80
N HIS A 89 -4.89 -12.09 17.03
CA HIS A 89 -4.72 -12.16 15.57
C HIS A 89 -6.12 -12.20 14.97
N MET A 90 -6.49 -11.15 14.23
CA MET A 90 -7.76 -11.08 13.52
C MET A 90 -7.49 -11.37 12.05
N ALA A 91 -7.91 -12.55 11.61
CA ALA A 91 -7.91 -12.91 10.20
C ALA A 91 -9.17 -12.33 9.54
N ALA A 92 -9.09 -12.04 8.25
CA ALA A 92 -10.21 -11.50 7.50
C ALA A 92 -10.14 -11.82 6.01
N GLY A 93 -11.31 -11.81 5.37
CA GLY A 93 -11.45 -11.94 3.92
C GLY A 93 -12.03 -13.28 3.48
N THR A 94 -12.02 -13.57 2.18
CA THR A 94 -12.62 -14.77 1.59
C THR A 94 -11.84 -15.26 0.38
N VAL A 95 -11.14 -16.39 0.56
CA VAL A 95 -10.30 -17.02 -0.48
C VAL A 95 -11.14 -17.63 -1.61
N GLU A 96 -12.35 -18.09 -1.31
CA GLU A 96 -13.25 -18.77 -2.24
C GLU A 96 -14.02 -17.83 -3.18
N SER A 97 -13.77 -16.52 -3.08
CA SER A 97 -14.33 -15.56 -4.03
C SER A 97 -13.79 -15.82 -5.43
N PHE A 98 -14.67 -15.68 -6.44
CA PHE A 98 -14.32 -15.78 -7.85
C PHE A 98 -14.84 -14.53 -8.56
N VAL A 99 -13.99 -13.92 -9.37
CA VAL A 99 -14.38 -12.82 -10.25
C VAL A 99 -14.64 -13.38 -11.64
N ASP A 100 -15.90 -13.37 -12.07
CA ASP A 100 -16.25 -13.76 -13.43
C ASP A 100 -15.81 -12.69 -14.44
N PRO A 101 -15.37 -13.09 -15.66
CA PRO A 101 -15.05 -12.14 -16.72
C PRO A 101 -16.26 -11.25 -17.02
N ALA A 102 -16.07 -9.94 -16.94
CA ALA A 102 -17.12 -8.96 -17.17
C ALA A 102 -16.58 -7.78 -18.00
N PRO A 103 -17.45 -7.09 -18.77
CA PRO A 103 -17.07 -5.84 -19.42
C PRO A 103 -16.54 -4.83 -18.40
N SER A 104 -15.47 -4.13 -18.77
CA SER A 104 -14.85 -3.10 -17.93
C SER A 104 -14.88 -1.74 -18.61
N VAL A 105 -15.01 -0.68 -17.80
CA VAL A 105 -14.94 0.71 -18.26
C VAL A 105 -13.57 1.27 -17.91
N LEU A 106 -12.90 1.85 -18.89
CA LEU A 106 -11.61 2.51 -18.73
C LEU A 106 -11.81 4.02 -18.71
N ILE A 107 -11.30 4.67 -17.67
CA ILE A 107 -11.32 6.13 -17.53
C ILE A 107 -9.90 6.63 -17.79
N PHE A 108 -9.77 7.52 -18.77
CA PHE A 108 -8.49 8.13 -19.12
C PHE A 108 -8.50 9.62 -18.81
N ARG A 109 -7.32 10.15 -18.53
CA ARG A 109 -7.06 11.59 -18.47
C ARG A 109 -5.76 11.93 -19.18
N GLN A 110 -5.62 13.19 -19.52
CA GLN A 110 -4.38 13.80 -19.97
C GLN A 110 -4.27 15.15 -19.27
N ILE A 111 -3.26 15.28 -18.40
CA ILE A 111 -3.06 16.49 -17.59
C ILE A 111 -2.23 17.50 -18.39
N ASN A 112 -1.04 17.08 -18.81
CA ASN A 112 -0.09 17.84 -19.59
C ASN A 112 0.80 16.86 -20.39
N GLU A 113 1.69 17.39 -21.22
CA GLU A 113 2.61 16.58 -22.03
C GLU A 113 3.59 15.77 -21.16
N ARG A 114 4.03 16.32 -20.01
CA ARG A 114 4.95 15.64 -19.07
C ARG A 114 4.40 14.31 -18.56
N PHE A 115 3.11 14.27 -18.18
CA PHE A 115 2.49 13.08 -17.62
C PHE A 115 1.88 12.14 -18.66
N GLY A 116 1.75 12.61 -19.90
CA GLY A 116 1.13 11.85 -20.98
C GLY A 116 -0.31 11.42 -20.65
N ARG A 117 -0.74 10.34 -21.30
CA ARG A 117 -2.04 9.73 -21.07
C ARG A 117 -1.97 8.78 -19.87
N GLN A 118 -2.97 8.88 -19.01
CA GLN A 118 -3.05 8.08 -17.80
C GLN A 118 -4.42 7.42 -17.65
N MET A 119 -4.44 6.23 -17.08
CA MET A 119 -5.65 5.44 -16.84
C MET A 119 -5.94 5.37 -15.34
N TYR A 120 -7.19 5.62 -14.94
CA TYR A 120 -7.61 5.52 -13.55
C TYR A 120 -7.50 4.07 -13.04
N VAL A 121 -6.96 3.90 -11.83
CA VAL A 121 -6.89 2.62 -11.13
C VAL A 121 -7.78 2.68 -9.89
N PRO A 122 -8.88 1.91 -9.84
CA PRO A 122 -9.70 1.77 -8.65
C PRO A 122 -8.90 1.30 -7.44
N ALA A 123 -9.26 1.80 -6.25
CA ALA A 123 -8.57 1.49 -5.00
C ALA A 123 -8.59 -0.02 -4.69
N GLU A 124 -9.69 -0.71 -5.00
CA GLU A 124 -9.80 -2.15 -4.74
C GLU A 124 -8.69 -2.96 -5.42
N LEU A 125 -8.21 -2.51 -6.58
CA LEU A 125 -7.16 -3.21 -7.33
C LEU A 125 -5.75 -3.03 -6.73
N LEU A 126 -5.65 -2.31 -5.62
CA LEU A 126 -4.39 -1.99 -4.94
C LEU A 126 -4.40 -2.44 -3.46
N PHE A 127 -5.44 -3.15 -3.01
CA PHE A 127 -5.54 -3.68 -1.65
C PHE A 127 -4.38 -4.63 -1.34
N GLY A 128 -3.73 -4.42 -0.19
CA GLY A 128 -2.54 -5.14 0.26
C GLY A 128 -1.23 -4.78 -0.48
N LEU A 129 -1.33 -4.10 -1.63
CA LEU A 129 -0.17 -3.55 -2.33
C LEU A 129 0.23 -2.19 -1.78
N LEU A 130 -0.76 -1.33 -1.49
CA LEU A 130 -0.56 -0.03 -0.85
C LEU A 130 -1.30 0.01 0.50
N PRO A 131 -0.81 0.78 1.50
CA PRO A 131 -1.56 1.03 2.72
C PRO A 131 -2.92 1.67 2.41
N ASP A 132 -3.98 1.16 3.03
CA ASP A 132 -5.34 1.69 2.89
C ASP A 132 -5.44 3.20 3.09
N ILE A 133 -4.69 3.79 4.02
CA ILE A 133 -4.74 5.24 4.23
C ILE A 133 -4.26 6.04 3.01
N LEU A 134 -3.38 5.47 2.18
CA LEU A 134 -3.03 6.08 0.90
C LEU A 134 -4.15 5.90 -0.13
N LEU A 135 -4.82 4.75 -0.14
CA LEU A 135 -5.99 4.50 -0.99
C LEU A 135 -7.18 5.39 -0.63
N GLU A 136 -7.35 5.71 0.66
CA GLU A 136 -8.35 6.64 1.19
C GLU A 136 -8.03 8.10 0.84
N ARG A 137 -6.74 8.48 0.83
CA ARG A 137 -6.29 9.88 0.62
C ARG A 137 -6.06 10.23 -0.85
N TYR A 138 -5.67 9.29 -1.70
CA TYR A 138 -5.27 9.54 -3.09
C TYR A 138 -6.14 8.82 -4.12
N ARG A 139 -6.21 9.38 -5.33
CA ARG A 139 -6.70 8.70 -6.55
C ARG A 139 -5.49 8.29 -7.38
N PHE A 140 -5.43 7.03 -7.76
CA PHE A 140 -4.28 6.48 -8.48
C PHE A 140 -4.54 6.41 -9.98
N TRP A 141 -3.50 6.71 -10.74
CA TRP A 141 -3.51 6.76 -12.19
C TRP A 141 -2.27 6.08 -12.74
N ARG A 142 -2.46 5.07 -13.59
CA ARG A 142 -1.39 4.36 -14.28
C ARG A 142 -0.93 5.15 -15.49
N SER A 143 0.37 5.36 -15.63
CA SER A 143 0.95 5.97 -16.84
C SER A 143 0.97 5.00 -18.01
N GLU A 144 0.59 5.44 -19.21
CA GLU A 144 0.75 4.67 -20.46
C GLU A 144 2.15 4.85 -21.09
N THR A 145 2.86 5.92 -20.74
CA THR A 145 4.09 6.35 -21.44
C THR A 145 5.38 5.82 -20.82
N GLY A 146 5.32 5.09 -19.70
CA GLY A 146 6.50 4.64 -18.96
C GLY A 146 6.99 3.25 -19.35
N GLU A 147 8.32 3.06 -19.40
CA GLU A 147 8.97 1.74 -19.49
C GLU A 147 8.74 0.87 -18.23
N LYS A 148 8.36 1.49 -17.11
CA LYS A 148 8.09 0.84 -15.82
C LYS A 148 6.62 0.98 -15.42
N GLU A 149 6.09 0.00 -14.68
CA GLU A 149 4.75 0.06 -14.10
C GLU A 149 4.70 1.13 -12.99
N GLN A 150 4.38 2.37 -13.37
CA GLN A 150 4.27 3.51 -12.47
C GLN A 150 2.80 3.93 -12.27
N LEU A 151 2.42 4.16 -11.01
CA LEU A 151 1.18 4.82 -10.63
C LEU A 151 1.48 6.20 -10.05
N ILE A 152 0.61 7.15 -10.34
CA ILE A 152 0.64 8.51 -9.80
C ILE A 152 -0.61 8.71 -8.94
N GLY A 153 -0.41 9.09 -7.68
CA GLY A 153 -1.47 9.36 -6.72
C GLY A 153 -1.69 10.86 -6.54
N ASP A 154 -2.88 11.36 -6.86
CA ASP A 154 -3.30 12.73 -6.57
C ASP A 154 -4.26 12.77 -5.38
N GLU A 155 -4.13 13.75 -4.50
CA GLU A 155 -5.00 13.88 -3.33
C GLU A 155 -6.47 14.02 -3.72
N ARG A 156 -7.34 13.29 -3.02
CA ARG A 156 -8.80 13.32 -3.21
C ARG A 156 -9.43 14.60 -2.69
N ALA A 157 -8.90 15.09 -1.57
CA ALA A 157 -9.36 16.27 -0.87
C ALA A 157 -8.28 17.36 -0.91
N ARG A 158 -8.68 18.61 -0.70
CA ARG A 158 -7.73 19.72 -0.55
C ARG A 158 -6.96 19.55 0.76
N SER A 159 -5.67 19.85 0.72
CA SER A 159 -4.75 19.85 1.86
C SER A 159 -3.97 21.16 1.85
N ASP A 160 -3.63 21.67 3.03
CA ASP A 160 -2.74 22.82 3.19
C ASP A 160 -1.31 22.50 2.74
N THR A 161 -0.95 21.21 2.79
CA THR A 161 0.33 20.68 2.30
C THR A 161 0.04 19.62 1.26
N PRO A 162 -0.34 20.03 0.04
CA PRO A 162 -0.66 19.11 -1.04
C PRO A 162 0.57 18.32 -1.45
N THR A 163 0.37 17.04 -1.71
CA THR A 163 1.42 16.14 -2.16
C THR A 163 0.98 15.29 -3.34
N ARG A 164 1.96 14.80 -4.10
CA ARG A 164 1.77 13.81 -5.16
C ARG A 164 2.55 12.56 -4.80
N LEU A 165 1.92 11.41 -4.98
CA LEU A 165 2.58 10.11 -4.80
C LEU A 165 3.06 9.58 -6.13
N TYR A 166 4.25 9.02 -6.12
CA TYR A 166 4.82 8.20 -7.17
C TYR A 166 4.98 6.79 -6.63
N VAL A 167 4.29 5.84 -7.23
CA VAL A 167 4.34 4.44 -6.85
C VAL A 167 5.00 3.68 -7.99
N MET A 168 6.14 3.07 -7.72
CA MET A 168 6.79 2.16 -8.65
C MET A 168 6.48 0.73 -8.24
N LEU A 169 5.93 -0.04 -9.17
CA LEU A 169 5.68 -1.46 -8.97
C LEU A 169 6.84 -2.24 -9.56
N GLU A 170 7.61 -2.88 -8.70
CA GLU A 170 8.72 -3.73 -9.09
C GLU A 170 8.32 -5.19 -8.94
N ARG A 171 8.50 -5.97 -10.00
CA ARG A 171 8.38 -7.43 -9.93
C ARG A 171 9.74 -7.99 -9.56
N VAL A 172 9.87 -8.49 -8.34
CA VAL A 172 11.06 -9.22 -7.93
C VAL A 172 10.96 -10.64 -8.52
N ARG A 173 12.07 -11.27 -8.91
CA ARG A 173 12.02 -12.69 -9.31
C ARG A 173 11.96 -13.55 -8.06
N GLY A 174 10.92 -14.37 -7.91
CA GLY A 174 10.77 -15.30 -6.78
C GLY A 174 10.17 -14.68 -5.51
N ALA A 175 10.12 -13.35 -5.42
CA ALA A 175 9.25 -12.61 -4.51
C ALA A 175 8.18 -11.90 -5.34
N GLY A 176 6.99 -11.67 -4.80
CA GLY A 176 5.89 -11.04 -5.54
C GLY A 176 6.19 -9.59 -5.96
N ALA A 177 5.16 -8.88 -6.41
CA ALA A 177 5.31 -7.45 -6.67
C ALA A 177 5.51 -6.68 -5.36
N VAL A 178 6.51 -5.79 -5.35
CA VAL A 178 6.81 -4.85 -4.28
C VAL A 178 6.51 -3.44 -4.79
N ALA A 179 5.92 -2.60 -3.94
CA ALA A 179 5.68 -1.19 -4.26
C ALA A 179 6.70 -0.32 -3.52
N SER A 180 7.44 0.50 -4.26
CA SER A 180 8.16 1.63 -3.67
C SER A 180 7.34 2.90 -3.87
N ILE A 181 7.21 3.68 -2.80
CA ILE A 181 6.31 4.83 -2.76
C ILE A 181 7.13 6.04 -2.38
N GLU A 182 7.13 7.03 -3.26
CA GLU A 182 7.75 8.33 -3.07
C GLU A 182 6.67 9.40 -2.98
N ARG A 183 6.80 10.30 -2.02
CA ARG A 183 5.91 11.45 -1.83
C ARG A 183 6.66 12.73 -2.14
N ARG A 184 6.16 13.47 -3.13
CA ARG A 184 6.63 14.81 -3.48
C ARG A 184 5.64 15.88 -3.04
N TYR A 185 6.18 17.04 -2.71
CA TYR A 185 5.40 18.19 -2.28
C TYR A 185 5.07 19.05 -3.48
N LEU A 186 3.89 19.67 -3.47
CA LEU A 186 3.46 20.56 -4.55
C LEU A 186 3.55 22.01 -4.09
N GLN A 187 3.92 22.90 -5.00
CA GLN A 187 3.91 24.33 -4.75
C GLN A 187 2.46 24.81 -4.70
N VAL A 188 2.06 25.41 -3.58
CA VAL A 188 0.73 26.01 -3.44
C VAL A 188 0.72 27.32 -4.22
N PRO A 189 -0.12 27.47 -5.27
CA PRO A 189 -0.16 28.72 -6.02
C PRO A 189 -0.60 29.87 -5.11
N LEU A 190 0.08 31.01 -5.18
CA LEU A 190 -0.27 32.22 -4.44
C LEU A 190 -1.41 33.02 -5.10
N VAL A 191 -1.72 32.71 -6.37
CA VAL A 191 -2.70 33.44 -7.19
C VAL A 191 -4.08 32.77 -7.07
N ALA A 192 -5.06 33.49 -6.53
CA ALA A 192 -6.38 32.94 -6.16
C ALA A 192 -7.10 32.11 -7.26
N PRO A 193 -7.11 32.51 -8.55
CA PRO A 193 -7.63 31.67 -9.63
C PRO A 193 -6.95 30.29 -9.75
N MET A 194 -5.64 30.21 -9.49
CA MET A 194 -4.87 28.97 -9.57
C MET A 194 -5.10 28.07 -8.35
N CYS A 195 -5.39 28.65 -7.18
CA CYS A 195 -5.76 27.89 -5.99
C CYS A 195 -7.07 27.10 -6.18
N ASN A 196 -7.91 27.49 -7.14
CA ASN A 196 -9.16 26.79 -7.45
C ASN A 196 -8.97 25.62 -8.43
N GLN A 197 -7.81 25.52 -9.09
CA GLN A 197 -7.50 24.39 -9.95
C GLN A 197 -7.25 23.11 -9.13
N PRO A 198 -7.49 21.92 -9.70
CA PRO A 198 -7.13 20.67 -9.05
C PRO A 198 -5.61 20.58 -8.83
N ALA A 199 -5.19 20.06 -7.68
CA ALA A 199 -3.77 19.89 -7.33
C ALA A 199 -2.99 19.00 -8.31
N SER A 200 -3.68 18.20 -9.12
CA SER A 200 -3.08 17.43 -10.22
C SER A 200 -2.40 18.32 -11.28
N LEU A 201 -2.74 19.61 -11.35
CA LEU A 201 -2.12 20.59 -12.27
C LEU A 201 -0.99 21.38 -11.61
N TRP A 202 -0.78 21.24 -10.30
CA TRP A 202 0.24 22.02 -9.60
C TRP A 202 1.63 21.41 -9.80
N GLU A 203 2.62 22.30 -9.82
CA GLU A 203 4.03 21.95 -9.97
C GLU A 203 4.60 21.38 -8.68
N GLU A 204 5.63 20.57 -8.84
CA GLU A 204 6.39 20.01 -7.72
C GLU A 204 7.29 21.07 -7.09
N ASP A 205 7.37 21.05 -5.77
CA ASP A 205 8.31 21.86 -5.02
C ASP A 205 9.69 21.21 -5.05
N GLU A 206 10.48 21.55 -6.07
CA GLU A 206 11.82 21.00 -6.29
C GLU A 206 12.81 21.31 -5.16
N GLU A 207 12.56 22.35 -4.35
CA GLU A 207 13.40 22.68 -3.19
C GLU A 207 13.23 21.66 -2.05
N ARG A 208 12.09 20.97 -2.01
CA ARG A 208 11.76 20.04 -0.93
C ARG A 208 12.06 18.60 -1.33
N LEU A 209 13.04 18.01 -0.64
CA LEU A 209 13.41 16.62 -0.83
C LEU A 209 12.21 15.67 -0.67
N PRO A 210 12.02 14.71 -1.60
CA PRO A 210 10.99 13.70 -1.50
C PRO A 210 11.11 12.84 -0.24
N ASP A 211 9.97 12.34 0.21
CA ASP A 211 9.92 11.32 1.25
C ASP A 211 9.69 9.95 0.61
N GLU A 212 10.34 8.91 1.13
CA GLU A 212 10.11 7.52 0.73
C GLU A 212 9.36 6.79 1.85
N LEU A 213 8.33 6.02 1.49
CA LEU A 213 7.60 5.20 2.44
C LEU A 213 8.43 3.98 2.81
N VAL A 214 8.55 3.73 4.11
CA VAL A 214 9.14 2.51 4.66
C VAL A 214 8.07 1.42 4.69
N ASP A 215 8.33 0.29 4.04
CA ASP A 215 7.50 -0.90 4.20
C ASP A 215 7.74 -1.52 5.57
N MET A 216 6.87 -1.17 6.52
CA MET A 216 6.96 -1.60 7.91
C MET A 216 6.77 -3.12 8.09
N ARG A 217 6.29 -3.83 7.07
CA ARG A 217 6.23 -5.29 7.07
C ARG A 217 7.62 -5.90 6.96
N GLN A 218 8.56 -5.24 6.30
CA GLN A 218 9.92 -5.73 6.12
C GLN A 218 10.84 -5.31 7.29
N THR A 219 10.47 -4.26 8.04
CA THR A 219 11.26 -3.78 9.17
C THR A 219 10.81 -4.42 10.48
N HIS A 220 11.53 -5.43 10.96
CA HIS A 220 11.28 -6.07 12.27
C HIS A 220 11.86 -5.29 13.46
N CYS A 221 11.74 -3.95 13.43
CA CYS A 221 12.26 -3.10 14.49
C CYS A 221 11.25 -2.89 15.64
N GLN A 222 11.75 -2.50 16.81
CA GLN A 222 10.92 -2.18 17.99
C GLN A 222 9.88 -1.10 17.70
N LEU A 223 10.20 -0.17 16.79
CA LEU A 223 9.27 0.85 16.33
C LEU A 223 8.07 0.22 15.60
N ALA A 224 8.29 -0.73 14.68
CA ALA A 224 7.22 -1.43 13.98
C ALA A 224 6.29 -2.16 14.93
N LEU A 225 6.87 -2.92 15.88
CA LEU A 225 6.14 -3.65 16.90
C LEU A 225 5.33 -2.71 17.81
N SER A 226 5.88 -1.54 18.14
CA SER A 226 5.19 -0.55 18.99
C SER A 226 4.04 0.11 18.24
N LEU A 227 4.26 0.51 16.99
CA LEU A 227 3.24 1.16 16.15
C LEU A 227 2.09 0.20 15.83
N ALA A 228 2.40 -1.06 15.50
CA ALA A 228 1.39 -2.11 15.28
C ALA A 228 0.55 -2.43 16.52
N ARG A 229 0.91 -1.96 17.72
CA ARG A 229 0.06 -2.05 18.93
C ARG A 229 -0.90 -0.87 19.08
N LEU A 230 -0.64 0.23 18.38
CA LEU A 230 -1.43 1.46 18.46
C LEU A 230 -2.52 1.51 17.38
N GLU A 231 -2.19 1.05 16.17
CA GLU A 231 -3.07 1.12 15.01
C GLU A 231 -2.72 -0.01 14.01
N ASN A 232 -3.63 -0.26 13.07
CA ASN A 232 -3.41 -1.19 11.97
C ASN A 232 -2.33 -0.64 11.01
N LEU A 233 -1.37 -1.45 10.56
CA LEU A 233 -0.28 -0.99 9.68
C LEU A 233 -0.76 -0.34 8.37
N SER A 234 -1.92 -0.74 7.84
CA SER A 234 -2.53 -0.10 6.67
C SER A 234 -2.90 1.38 6.88
N HIS A 235 -2.93 1.84 8.14
CA HIS A 235 -3.20 3.22 8.55
C HIS A 235 -2.03 3.93 9.23
N ILE A 236 -0.84 3.34 9.18
CA ILE A 236 0.40 3.95 9.69
C ILE A 236 1.31 4.26 8.52
N LEU A 237 1.79 5.50 8.44
CA LEU A 237 2.75 5.90 7.40
C LEU A 237 4.07 6.27 8.04
N VAL A 238 5.13 5.54 7.68
CA VAL A 238 6.48 5.79 8.16
C VAL A 238 7.33 6.26 6.98
N TRP A 239 7.86 7.46 7.08
CA TRP A 239 8.56 8.15 6.00
C TRP A 239 10.04 8.34 6.34
N THR A 240 10.90 8.08 5.37
CA THR A 240 12.33 8.47 5.37
C THR A 240 12.59 9.56 4.33
N LYS A 241 13.72 10.25 4.39
CA LYS A 241 14.19 11.07 3.26
C LYS A 241 14.70 10.17 2.15
N SER A 242 14.47 10.60 0.90
CA SER A 242 15.02 9.91 -0.27
C SER A 242 16.55 9.81 -0.17
N GLY A 243 17.07 8.64 -0.53
CA GLY A 243 18.49 8.28 -0.35
C GLY A 243 18.83 7.64 1.00
N GLY A 244 17.84 7.34 1.85
CA GLY A 244 17.98 6.51 3.07
C GLY A 244 18.86 7.07 4.18
N ALA A 245 19.56 8.18 3.93
CA ALA A 245 20.47 8.80 4.87
C ALA A 245 19.68 9.37 6.06
N GLY A 246 19.89 8.77 7.22
CA GLY A 246 19.36 9.28 8.47
C GLY A 246 18.08 8.62 8.98
N GLY A 247 17.58 7.51 8.43
CA GLY A 247 16.48 6.70 9.00
C GLY A 247 15.12 7.42 9.06
N VAL A 248 14.17 6.88 9.85
CA VAL A 248 12.79 7.40 9.97
C VAL A 248 12.76 8.89 10.31
N GLN A 249 12.10 9.67 9.46
CA GLN A 249 11.97 11.12 9.57
C GLN A 249 10.61 11.53 10.08
N LYS A 250 9.56 10.81 9.67
CA LYS A 250 8.19 11.15 10.04
C LYS A 250 7.35 9.90 10.21
N VAL A 251 6.49 9.88 11.23
CA VAL A 251 5.44 8.87 11.41
C VAL A 251 4.11 9.60 11.41
N GLU A 252 3.15 9.13 10.63
CA GLU A 252 1.79 9.66 10.57
C GLU A 252 0.81 8.56 10.95
N LEU A 253 -0.14 8.89 11.84
CA LEU A 253 -1.25 8.06 12.30
C LEU A 253 -2.55 8.83 11.99
N PRO A 254 -2.99 8.85 10.72
CA PRO A 254 -3.97 9.83 10.27
C PRO A 254 -5.35 9.66 10.93
N ARG A 255 -5.75 8.42 11.26
CA ARG A 255 -7.01 8.14 11.97
C ARG A 255 -6.99 8.70 13.40
N LEU A 256 -5.83 8.64 14.06
CA LEU A 256 -5.60 9.25 15.38
C LEU A 256 -5.32 10.76 15.31
N ARG A 257 -5.17 11.32 14.10
CA ARG A 257 -4.77 12.72 13.86
C ARG A 257 -3.46 13.10 14.57
N LEU A 258 -2.53 12.13 14.64
CA LEU A 258 -1.21 12.33 15.22
C LEU A 258 -0.14 12.21 14.14
N SER A 259 0.87 13.07 14.24
CA SER A 259 2.10 12.95 13.47
C SER A 259 3.30 13.21 14.37
N PHE A 260 4.40 12.56 14.01
CA PHE A 260 5.64 12.67 14.75
C PHE A 260 6.77 12.97 13.80
N SER A 261 7.51 14.05 14.08
CA SER A 261 8.64 14.49 13.28
C SER A 261 9.95 14.31 14.02
N ARG A 262 10.99 13.87 13.30
CA ARG A 262 12.31 13.64 13.88
C ARG A 262 12.97 14.96 14.28
N LYS A 263 13.45 15.01 15.53
CA LYS A 263 14.37 16.05 16.02
C LYS A 263 15.51 15.36 16.79
N GLY A 264 16.70 15.34 16.20
CA GLY A 264 17.84 14.59 16.74
C GLY A 264 17.62 13.08 16.65
N LYS A 265 17.58 12.39 17.81
CA LYS A 265 17.38 10.92 17.91
C LYS A 265 15.94 10.52 18.32
N ARG A 266 15.02 11.48 18.43
CA ARG A 266 13.64 11.27 18.90
C ARG A 266 12.63 11.72 17.85
N LEU A 267 11.49 11.06 17.84
CA LEU A 267 10.32 11.45 17.07
C LEU A 267 9.36 12.20 18.01
N TYR A 268 9.25 13.51 17.84
CA TYR A 268 8.40 14.37 18.68
C TYR A 268 7.00 14.48 18.08
N CYS A 269 5.98 14.46 18.92
CA CYS A 269 4.60 14.66 18.51
C CYS A 269 4.42 16.10 18.03
N ASP A 270 3.86 16.28 16.83
CA ASP A 270 3.65 17.60 16.24
C ASP A 270 2.45 18.32 16.88
N GLN A 271 1.48 17.56 17.42
CA GLN A 271 0.26 18.10 18.03
C GLN A 271 0.39 18.34 19.53
N HIS A 272 1.35 17.72 20.21
CA HIS A 272 1.48 17.79 21.67
C HIS A 272 2.93 18.02 22.09
N ASP A 273 3.19 19.21 22.64
CA ASP A 273 4.54 19.60 23.04
C ASP A 273 5.12 18.70 24.14
N GLY A 274 6.43 18.46 24.06
CA GLY A 274 7.17 17.61 25.00
C GLY A 274 6.88 16.11 24.91
N LYS A 275 5.95 15.63 24.07
CA LYS A 275 5.68 14.20 23.87
C LYS A 275 6.51 13.63 22.73
N TRP A 276 7.12 12.46 22.92
CA TRP A 276 8.00 11.85 21.93
C TRP A 276 8.07 10.32 22.05
N MET A 277 8.50 9.65 20.98
CA MET A 277 8.84 8.23 20.94
C MET A 277 10.32 8.02 20.54
N MET A 278 10.96 6.94 21.01
CA MET A 278 12.31 6.57 20.57
C MET A 278 12.27 5.81 19.24
N GLN A 279 13.23 6.13 18.39
CA GLN A 279 13.62 5.27 17.29
C GLN A 279 14.67 4.30 17.84
N GLN A 280 14.26 3.11 18.30
CA GLN A 280 15.19 2.03 18.66
C GLN A 280 15.48 1.17 17.43
#